data_AF-A0AAV4HYU0-F1
#
_entry.id   AF-A0AAV4HYU0-F1
#
_cell.length_a   1.000
_cell.length_b   1.000
_cell.length_c   1.000
_cell.angle_alpha   90.00
_cell.angle_beta   90.00
_cell.angle_gamma   90.00
#
_symmetry.space_group_name_H-M   'P 1'
#
loop_
_entity.id
_entity.type
_entity.pdbx_description
1 polymer ?
#
loop_
_entity_poly.entity_id
_entity_poly.type
_entity_poly.pdbx_seq_one_letter_code
_entity_poly.pdbx_strand_id
1 'polypeptide(L)'
;MAAVTDDDIIRRRLLIDGEGGNDDKRLNNLLKTFIRWSSAKEDDENSQAMYQRMQAMIGQCEYTLEKGINTYEMNKQEQKNYEKLRKDIEDKIEEATARIAEAKTELQLAKCIRKNRQVTTANSVKSLKLMYVILQLEALDKEMSNLVKTKEQLEEKLELRRKQFMVLITSIHELQHILEEDEEKEKEEEMITSSS
;
A
#
# COMPACT_ATOMS: atom_id res chain seq x y z
N MET A 1 -46.08 26.95 24.18
CA MET A 1 -44.95 27.86 24.41
C MET A 1 -43.78 27.34 23.59
N ALA A 2 -43.42 28.00 22.50
CA ALA A 2 -42.27 27.58 21.69
C ALA A 2 -41.00 27.77 22.54
N ALA A 3 -40.22 26.70 22.68
CA ALA A 3 -38.95 26.75 23.41
C ALA A 3 -38.03 27.77 22.74
N VAL A 4 -37.63 28.79 23.49
CA VAL A 4 -36.66 29.78 23.03
C VAL A 4 -35.38 29.02 22.71
N THR A 5 -34.94 29.06 21.46
CA THR A 5 -33.73 28.37 21.02
C THR A 5 -32.50 29.15 21.49
N ASP A 6 -31.35 28.49 21.67
CA ASP A 6 -30.10 29.16 22.09
C ASP A 6 -29.74 30.33 21.14
N ASP A 7 -30.08 30.18 19.87
CA ASP A 7 -29.96 31.20 18.84
C ASP A 7 -30.79 32.47 19.13
N ASP A 8 -32.00 32.29 19.67
CA ASP A 8 -32.87 33.39 20.10
C ASP A 8 -32.34 34.06 21.38
N ILE A 9 -31.70 33.30 22.27
CA ILE A 9 -31.05 33.84 23.47
C ILE A 9 -29.84 34.67 23.07
N ILE A 10 -29.01 34.17 22.15
CA ILE A 10 -27.83 34.88 21.64
C ILE A 10 -28.25 36.15 20.88
N ARG A 11 -29.28 36.09 20.02
CA ARG A 11 -29.84 37.27 19.34
C ARG A 11 -30.34 38.31 20.33
N ARG A 12 -31.11 37.91 21.34
CA ARG A 12 -31.60 38.83 22.38
C ARG A 12 -30.45 39.43 23.19
N ARG A 13 -29.43 38.64 23.53
CA ARG A 13 -28.24 39.11 24.25
C ARG A 13 -27.48 40.16 23.43
N LEU A 14 -27.25 39.90 22.14
CA LEU A 14 -26.58 40.85 21.23
C LEU A 14 -27.39 42.13 20.98
N LEU A 15 -28.73 42.05 20.97
CA LEU A 15 -29.61 43.23 20.86
C LEU A 15 -29.63 44.08 22.14
N ILE A 16 -29.49 43.45 23.31
CA ILE A 16 -29.49 44.14 24.61
C ILE A 16 -28.09 44.71 24.92
N ASP A 17 -27.03 43.95 24.65
CA ASP A 17 -25.62 44.34 24.87
C ASP A 17 -25.06 45.18 23.70
N GLY A 18 -25.74 45.19 22.54
CA GLY A 18 -25.48 46.11 21.44
C GLY A 18 -25.89 47.55 21.80
N GLU A 19 -25.25 48.54 21.17
CA GLU A 19 -25.45 49.98 21.45
C GLU A 19 -26.92 50.48 21.48
N GLY A 20 -27.88 49.69 20.98
CA GLY A 20 -29.31 50.02 20.91
C GLY A 20 -29.98 50.41 22.24
N GLY A 21 -29.52 49.89 23.38
CA GLY A 21 -30.04 50.31 24.69
C GLY A 21 -29.54 51.68 25.17
N ASN A 22 -28.45 52.17 24.60
CA ASN A 22 -27.84 53.45 24.95
C ASN A 22 -28.36 54.59 24.06
N ASP A 23 -28.70 54.30 22.81
CA ASP A 23 -29.22 55.28 21.86
C ASP A 23 -30.62 55.76 22.21
N ASP A 24 -31.51 54.88 22.68
CA ASP A 24 -32.82 55.28 23.18
C ASP A 24 -32.71 56.26 24.37
N LYS A 25 -31.75 56.04 25.27
CA LYS A 25 -31.47 56.97 26.38
C LYS A 25 -30.96 58.31 25.88
N ARG A 26 -30.10 58.32 24.86
CA ARG A 26 -29.56 59.55 24.24
C ARG A 26 -30.67 60.36 23.58
N LEU A 27 -31.53 59.72 22.79
CA LEU A 27 -32.68 60.34 22.14
C LEU A 27 -33.69 60.90 23.17
N ASN A 28 -33.99 60.12 24.22
CA ASN A 28 -34.85 60.59 25.31
C ASN A 28 -34.26 61.81 26.05
N ASN A 29 -32.94 61.85 26.24
CA ASN A 29 -32.26 62.99 26.87
C ASN A 29 -32.25 64.24 25.96
N LEU A 30 -32.05 64.05 24.65
CA LEU A 30 -32.17 65.14 23.67
C LEU A 30 -33.59 65.71 23.69
N LEU A 31 -34.62 64.85 23.66
CA LEU A 31 -36.03 65.27 23.72
C LEU A 31 -36.35 66.06 24.98
N LYS A 32 -35.90 65.60 26.16
CA LYS A 32 -36.08 66.32 27.42
C LYS A 32 -35.38 67.69 27.41
N THR A 33 -34.18 67.76 26.84
CA THR A 33 -33.42 69.01 26.72
C THR A 33 -34.11 69.99 25.79
N PHE A 34 -34.68 69.50 24.69
CA PHE A 34 -35.47 70.28 23.74
C PHE A 34 -36.75 70.84 24.35
N ILE A 35 -37.53 70.02 25.05
CA ILE A 35 -38.76 70.47 25.73
C ILE A 35 -38.43 71.57 26.75
N ARG A 36 -37.36 71.39 27.53
CA ARG A 36 -36.89 72.37 28.51
C ARG A 36 -36.45 73.68 27.85
N TRP A 37 -35.72 73.61 26.75
CA TRP A 37 -35.28 74.78 25.99
C TRP A 37 -36.47 75.52 25.35
N SER A 38 -37.43 74.80 24.77
CA SER A 38 -38.63 75.38 24.16
C SER A 38 -39.57 76.07 25.16
N SER A 39 -39.47 75.72 26.43
CA SER A 39 -40.26 76.30 27.53
C SER A 39 -39.51 77.43 28.26
N ALA A 40 -38.26 77.71 27.88
CA ALA A 40 -37.47 78.80 28.46
C ALA A 40 -37.91 80.16 27.88
N LYS A 41 -37.88 81.22 28.70
CA LYS A 41 -38.15 82.58 28.22
C LYS A 41 -36.94 83.08 27.40
N GLU A 42 -37.19 83.88 26.35
CA GLU A 42 -36.17 84.32 25.38
C GLU A 42 -34.97 85.08 25.99
N ASP A 43 -35.11 85.59 27.22
CA ASP A 43 -34.10 86.42 27.92
C ASP A 43 -33.17 85.62 28.87
N ASP A 44 -33.22 84.29 28.84
CA ASP A 44 -32.35 83.44 29.65
C ASP A 44 -30.96 83.31 28.98
N GLU A 45 -29.91 83.85 29.61
CA GLU A 45 -28.50 83.70 29.18
C GLU A 45 -28.11 82.23 28.92
N ASN A 46 -28.81 81.28 29.55
CA ASN A 46 -28.59 79.84 29.37
C ASN A 46 -29.19 79.25 28.09
N SER A 47 -30.05 79.99 27.37
CA SER A 47 -30.73 79.50 26.17
C SER A 47 -29.73 79.12 25.06
N GLN A 48 -28.70 79.94 24.86
CA GLN A 48 -27.66 79.68 23.86
C GLN A 48 -26.78 78.47 24.22
N ALA A 49 -26.45 78.31 25.52
CA ALA A 49 -25.68 77.16 26.00
C ALA A 49 -26.47 75.84 25.87
N MET A 50 -27.78 75.87 26.12
CA MET A 50 -28.67 74.72 25.89
C MET A 50 -28.78 74.36 24.41
N TYR A 51 -28.86 75.36 23.53
CA TYR A 51 -28.88 75.15 22.09
C TYR A 51 -27.60 74.48 21.57
N GLN A 52 -26.42 74.98 21.95
CA GLN A 52 -25.14 74.36 21.59
C GLN A 52 -25.03 72.91 22.11
N ARG A 53 -25.54 72.66 23.33
CA ARG A 53 -25.59 71.32 23.90
C ARG A 53 -26.48 70.37 23.10
N MET A 54 -27.64 70.83 22.63
CA MET A 54 -28.52 70.04 21.76
C MET A 54 -27.86 69.75 20.42
N GLN A 55 -27.18 70.73 19.80
CA GLN A 55 -26.43 70.50 18.56
C GLN A 55 -25.35 69.42 18.73
N ALA A 56 -24.60 69.45 19.84
CA ALA A 56 -23.61 68.42 20.13
C ALA A 56 -24.25 67.02 20.33
N MET A 57 -25.41 66.95 20.99
CA MET A 57 -26.17 65.69 21.15
C MET A 57 -26.67 65.15 19.81
N ILE A 58 -27.14 66.01 18.90
CA ILE A 58 -27.57 65.62 17.55
C ILE A 58 -26.38 65.06 16.77
N GLY A 59 -25.24 65.76 16.74
CA GLY A 59 -24.05 65.28 16.05
C GLY A 59 -23.54 63.93 16.56
N GLN A 60 -23.68 63.67 17.87
CA GLN A 60 -23.36 62.36 18.44
C GLN A 60 -24.34 61.26 18.01
N CYS A 61 -25.62 61.58 17.85
CA CYS A 61 -26.62 60.63 17.34
C CYS A 61 -26.35 60.31 15.86
N GLU A 62 -26.07 61.32 15.04
CA GLU A 62 -25.72 61.16 13.62
C GLU A 62 -24.47 60.28 13.46
N TYR A 63 -23.41 60.55 14.22
CA TYR A 63 -22.19 59.74 14.21
C TYR A 63 -22.46 58.27 14.59
N THR A 64 -23.28 58.04 15.62
CA THR A 64 -23.57 56.67 16.06
C THR A 64 -24.40 55.93 15.01
N LEU A 65 -25.34 56.61 14.36
CA LEU A 65 -26.11 56.05 13.25
C LEU A 65 -25.22 55.67 12.07
N GLU A 66 -24.34 56.58 11.65
CA GLU A 66 -23.40 56.34 10.54
C GLU A 66 -22.44 55.18 10.84
N LYS A 67 -21.90 55.13 12.06
CA LYS A 67 -21.10 54.01 12.55
C LYS A 67 -21.88 52.68 12.48
N GLY A 68 -23.16 52.70 12.86
CA GLY A 68 -24.04 51.53 12.79
C GLY A 68 -24.24 51.03 11.35
N ILE A 69 -24.50 51.94 10.41
CA ILE A 69 -24.64 51.64 8.98
C ILE A 69 -23.34 51.03 8.43
N ASN A 70 -22.20 51.66 8.71
CA ASN A 70 -20.90 51.16 8.25
C ASN A 70 -20.58 49.76 8.82
N THR A 71 -20.89 49.53 10.10
CA THR A 71 -20.76 48.21 10.74
C THR A 71 -21.66 47.17 10.07
N TYR A 72 -22.90 47.53 9.72
CA TYR A 72 -23.81 46.66 8.99
C TYR A 72 -23.29 46.30 7.59
N GLU A 73 -22.78 47.28 6.84
CA GLU A 73 -22.20 47.04 5.52
C GLU A 73 -20.95 46.16 5.59
N MET A 74 -20.08 46.41 6.56
CA MET A 74 -18.91 45.57 6.85
C MET A 74 -19.33 44.12 7.13
N ASN A 75 -20.28 43.90 8.05
CA ASN A 75 -20.78 42.57 8.37
C ASN A 75 -21.42 41.87 7.16
N LYS A 76 -22.15 42.61 6.33
CA LYS A 76 -22.73 42.08 5.09
C LYS A 76 -21.66 41.65 4.10
N GLN A 77 -20.57 42.41 3.99
CA GLN A 77 -19.44 42.02 3.14
C GLN A 77 -18.68 40.83 3.72
N GLU A 78 -18.50 40.79 5.03
CA GLU A 78 -17.84 39.70 5.72
C GLU A 78 -18.63 38.39 5.58
N GLN A 79 -19.96 38.43 5.67
CA GLN A 79 -20.83 37.29 5.40
C GLN A 79 -20.60 36.72 3.99
N LYS A 80 -20.54 37.57 2.96
CA LYS A 80 -20.23 37.13 1.59
C LYS A 80 -18.85 36.49 1.48
N ASN A 81 -17.86 37.02 2.20
CA ASN A 81 -16.52 36.46 2.23
C ASN A 81 -16.52 35.06 2.87
N TYR A 82 -17.26 34.86 3.97
CA TYR A 82 -17.41 33.55 4.60
C TYR A 82 -18.15 32.55 3.71
N GLU A 83 -19.19 32.98 2.99
CA GLU A 83 -19.89 32.13 2.01
C GLU A 83 -18.94 31.68 0.89
N LYS A 84 -18.12 32.60 0.37
CA LYS A 84 -17.10 32.28 -0.64
C LYS A 84 -16.05 31.32 -0.09
N LEU A 85 -15.55 31.57 1.12
CA LEU A 85 -14.56 30.72 1.77
C LEU A 85 -15.11 29.31 2.03
N ARG A 86 -16.37 29.22 2.49
CA ARG A 86 -17.05 27.94 2.69
C ARG A 86 -17.10 27.14 1.39
N LYS A 87 -17.47 27.78 0.27
CA LYS A 87 -17.51 27.12 -1.03
C LYS A 87 -16.12 26.65 -1.48
N ASP A 88 -15.09 27.46 -1.33
CA ASP A 88 -13.71 27.09 -1.67
C ASP A 88 -13.21 25.89 -0.82
N ILE A 89 -13.59 25.83 0.45
CA ILE A 89 -13.29 24.67 1.31
C ILE A 89 -14.04 23.42 0.83
N GLU A 90 -15.32 23.54 0.49
CA GLU A 90 -16.11 22.43 -0.06
C GLU A 90 -15.51 21.89 -1.36
N ASP A 91 -15.14 22.76 -2.30
CA ASP A 91 -14.49 22.40 -3.56
C ASP A 91 -13.15 21.66 -3.33
N LYS A 92 -12.33 22.15 -2.38
CA LYS A 92 -11.06 21.50 -2.01
C LYS A 92 -11.25 20.15 -1.34
N ILE A 93 -12.30 19.99 -0.52
CA ILE A 93 -12.65 18.71 0.09
C ILE A 93 -13.04 17.73 -1.01
N GLU A 94 -13.88 18.15 -1.97
CA GLU A 94 -14.28 17.31 -3.09
C GLU A 94 -13.07 16.87 -3.92
N GLU A 95 -12.17 17.80 -4.27
CA GLU A 95 -10.93 17.48 -4.99
C GLU A 95 -10.02 16.51 -4.22
N ALA A 96 -9.89 16.68 -2.90
CA ALA A 96 -9.11 15.77 -2.06
C ALA A 96 -9.74 14.38 -2.01
N THR A 97 -11.07 14.28 -1.90
CA THR A 97 -11.78 13.00 -1.90
C THR A 97 -11.65 12.28 -3.25
N ALA A 98 -11.69 13.00 -4.36
CA ALA A 98 -11.46 12.46 -5.70
C ALA A 98 -10.04 11.89 -5.83
N ARG A 99 -9.01 12.64 -5.38
CA ARG A 99 -7.61 12.17 -5.35
C ARG A 99 -7.42 10.92 -4.49
N ILE A 100 -8.09 10.83 -3.35
CA ILE A 100 -8.05 9.62 -2.49
C ILE A 100 -8.68 8.42 -3.22
N ALA A 101 -9.79 8.63 -3.93
CA ALA A 101 -10.42 7.57 -4.70
C ALA A 101 -9.50 7.06 -5.83
N GLU A 102 -8.87 7.97 -6.58
CA GLU A 102 -7.89 7.65 -7.61
C GLU A 102 -6.71 6.86 -7.03
N ALA A 103 -6.05 7.38 -5.99
CA ALA A 103 -4.93 6.72 -5.32
C ALA A 103 -5.30 5.32 -4.80
N LYS A 104 -6.55 5.12 -4.35
CA LYS A 104 -7.05 3.81 -3.93
C LYS A 104 -7.15 2.84 -5.12
N THR A 105 -7.61 3.29 -6.28
CA THR A 105 -7.66 2.45 -7.49
C THR A 105 -6.27 2.10 -7.99
N GLU A 106 -5.34 3.06 -8.02
CA GLU A 106 -3.95 2.83 -8.38
C GLU A 106 -3.28 1.82 -7.44
N LEU A 107 -3.52 1.94 -6.14
CA LEU A 107 -2.99 1.01 -5.15
C LEU A 107 -3.50 -0.43 -5.38
N GLN A 108 -4.78 -0.60 -5.73
CA GLN A 108 -5.32 -1.93 -6.06
C GLN A 108 -4.66 -2.50 -7.32
N LEU A 109 -4.49 -1.67 -8.35
CA LEU A 109 -3.81 -2.07 -9.59
C LEU A 109 -2.34 -2.44 -9.32
N ALA A 110 -1.62 -1.64 -8.54
CA ALA A 110 -0.24 -1.93 -8.12
C ALA A 110 -0.15 -3.24 -7.31
N LYS A 111 -1.10 -3.51 -6.40
CA LYS A 111 -1.19 -4.79 -5.68
C LYS A 111 -1.40 -5.96 -6.63
N CYS A 112 -2.29 -5.81 -7.61
CA CYS A 112 -2.53 -6.84 -8.63
C CYS A 112 -1.27 -7.13 -9.45
N ILE A 113 -0.59 -6.08 -9.94
CA ILE A 113 0.68 -6.21 -10.68
C ILE A 113 1.74 -6.91 -9.82
N ARG A 114 1.87 -6.52 -8.55
CA ARG A 114 2.82 -7.14 -7.62
C ARG A 114 2.53 -8.62 -7.42
N LYS A 115 1.26 -9.02 -7.30
CA LYS A 115 0.86 -10.43 -7.18
C LYS A 115 1.19 -11.20 -8.46
N ASN A 116 0.83 -10.65 -9.61
CA ASN A 116 1.11 -11.27 -10.92
C ASN A 116 2.61 -11.45 -11.14
N ARG A 117 3.42 -10.42 -10.85
CA ARG A 117 4.88 -10.49 -10.97
C ARG A 117 5.48 -11.61 -10.10
N GLN A 118 5.01 -11.77 -8.86
CA GLN A 118 5.45 -12.85 -7.98
C GLN A 118 5.12 -14.24 -8.54
N VAL A 119 3.91 -14.43 -9.08
CA VAL A 119 3.50 -15.69 -9.70
C VAL A 119 4.35 -16.00 -10.92
N THR A 120 4.59 -15.01 -11.80
CA THR A 120 5.44 -15.19 -12.99
C THR A 120 6.88 -15.52 -12.62
N THR A 121 7.47 -14.83 -11.63
CA THR A 121 8.82 -15.15 -11.17
C THR A 121 8.90 -16.54 -10.55
N ALA A 122 7.92 -16.94 -9.74
CA ALA A 122 7.89 -18.26 -9.12
C ALA A 122 7.76 -19.37 -10.16
N ASN A 123 6.89 -19.18 -11.17
CA ASN A 123 6.73 -20.13 -12.25
C ASN A 123 8.01 -20.23 -13.11
N SER A 124 8.67 -19.12 -13.41
CA SER A 124 9.96 -19.12 -14.11
C SER A 124 11.03 -19.92 -13.36
N VAL A 125 11.16 -19.69 -12.04
CA VAL A 125 12.09 -20.45 -11.19
C VAL A 125 11.76 -21.95 -11.17
N LYS A 126 10.48 -22.31 -11.07
CA LYS A 126 10.05 -23.72 -11.15
C LYS A 126 10.41 -24.35 -12.48
N SER A 127 10.15 -23.65 -13.60
CA SER A 127 10.49 -24.13 -14.95
C SER A 127 12.00 -24.33 -15.13
N LEU A 128 12.82 -23.40 -14.64
CA LEU A 128 14.28 -23.55 -14.66
C LEU A 128 14.75 -24.76 -13.84
N LYS A 129 14.16 -24.96 -12.66
CA LYS A 129 14.48 -26.12 -11.81
C LYS A 129 14.08 -27.44 -12.47
N LEU A 130 12.93 -27.49 -13.13
CA LEU A 130 12.49 -28.66 -13.88
C LEU A 130 13.47 -28.99 -15.02
N MET A 131 13.89 -27.97 -15.78
CA MET A 131 14.86 -28.13 -16.86
C MET A 131 16.20 -28.69 -16.34
N TYR A 132 16.69 -28.19 -15.20
CA TYR A 132 17.92 -28.70 -14.58
C TYR A 132 17.79 -30.18 -14.18
N VAL A 133 16.66 -30.58 -13.59
CA VAL A 133 16.40 -31.98 -13.19
C VAL A 133 16.33 -32.89 -14.41
N ILE A 134 15.66 -32.47 -15.49
CA ILE A 134 15.61 -33.23 -16.74
C ILE A 134 17.03 -33.45 -17.29
N LEU A 135 17.86 -32.40 -17.30
CA LEU A 135 19.22 -32.49 -17.81
C LEU A 135 20.11 -33.43 -16.95
N GLN A 136 19.91 -33.44 -15.63
CA GLN A 136 20.59 -34.43 -14.76
C GLN A 136 20.09 -35.86 -14.99
N LEU A 137 18.79 -36.05 -15.22
CA LEU A 137 18.25 -37.38 -15.55
C LEU A 137 18.85 -37.92 -16.85
N GLU A 138 18.94 -37.10 -17.89
CA GLU A 138 19.58 -37.49 -19.16
C GLU A 138 21.06 -37.86 -18.98
N ALA A 139 21.80 -37.10 -18.16
CA ALA A 139 23.19 -37.41 -17.85
C ALA A 139 23.32 -38.75 -17.12
N LEU A 140 22.47 -38.99 -16.11
CA LEU A 140 22.48 -40.23 -15.34
C LEU A 140 22.08 -41.44 -16.20
N ASP A 141 21.11 -41.28 -17.10
CA ASP A 141 20.67 -42.34 -18.01
C ASP A 141 21.78 -42.72 -19.00
N LYS A 142 22.55 -41.73 -19.46
CA LYS A 142 23.75 -41.97 -20.28
C LYS A 142 24.84 -42.72 -19.51
N GLU A 143 25.07 -42.38 -18.24
CA GLU A 143 25.99 -43.14 -17.37
C GLU A 143 25.51 -44.57 -17.14
N MET A 144 24.21 -44.76 -16.90
CA MET A 144 23.58 -46.07 -16.75
C MET A 144 23.77 -46.93 -18.00
N SER A 145 23.52 -46.37 -19.18
CA SER A 145 23.76 -47.04 -20.46
C SER A 145 25.23 -47.45 -20.64
N ASN A 146 26.17 -46.58 -20.25
CA ASN A 146 27.60 -46.89 -20.31
C ASN A 146 27.99 -48.01 -19.32
N LEU A 147 27.45 -47.99 -18.11
CA LEU A 147 27.65 -49.03 -17.09
C LEU A 147 27.09 -50.39 -17.54
N VAL A 148 25.94 -50.40 -18.21
CA VAL A 148 25.37 -51.63 -18.78
C VAL A 148 26.31 -52.19 -19.86
N LYS A 149 26.78 -51.35 -20.79
CA LYS A 149 27.72 -51.78 -21.83
C LYS A 149 29.03 -52.31 -21.25
N THR A 150 29.60 -51.65 -20.24
CA THR A 150 30.84 -52.14 -19.61
C THR A 150 30.62 -53.43 -18.84
N LYS A 151 29.46 -53.59 -18.20
CA LYS A 151 29.06 -54.86 -17.58
C LYS A 151 28.98 -55.99 -18.61
N GLU A 152 28.28 -55.78 -19.73
CA GLU A 152 28.16 -56.78 -20.81
C GLU A 152 29.54 -57.17 -21.36
N GLN A 153 30.42 -56.19 -21.60
CA GLN A 153 31.80 -56.46 -22.03
C GLN A 153 32.61 -57.27 -21.01
N LEU A 154 32.41 -57.03 -19.71
CA LEU A 154 33.06 -57.79 -18.65
C LEU A 154 32.50 -59.22 -18.56
N GLU A 155 31.20 -59.40 -18.71
CA GLU A 155 30.56 -60.72 -18.77
C GLU A 155 31.06 -61.53 -19.96
N GLU A 156 31.17 -60.92 -21.14
CA GLU A 156 31.73 -61.57 -22.34
C GLU A 156 33.19 -61.99 -22.14
N LYS A 157 34.02 -61.10 -21.54
CA LYS A 157 35.40 -61.43 -21.18
C LYS A 157 35.47 -62.58 -20.18
N LEU A 158 34.61 -62.58 -19.18
CA LEU A 158 34.57 -63.63 -18.16
C LEU A 158 34.19 -64.97 -18.79
N GLU A 159 33.22 -64.98 -19.69
CA GLU A 159 32.81 -66.17 -20.43
C GLU A 159 33.92 -66.69 -21.36
N LEU A 160 34.65 -65.79 -22.03
CA LEU A 160 35.84 -66.17 -22.80
C LEU A 160 36.90 -66.82 -21.90
N ARG A 161 37.17 -66.27 -20.71
CA ARG A 161 38.10 -66.86 -19.74
C ARG A 161 37.64 -68.24 -19.28
N ARG A 162 36.35 -68.43 -19.00
CA ARG A 162 35.78 -69.75 -18.66
C ARG A 162 36.01 -70.78 -19.77
N LYS A 163 35.76 -70.39 -21.03
CA LYS A 163 36.03 -71.25 -22.20
C LYS A 163 37.52 -71.60 -22.31
N GLN A 164 38.41 -70.62 -22.13
CA GLN A 164 39.86 -70.85 -22.11
C GLN A 164 40.28 -71.82 -21.00
N PHE A 165 39.72 -71.67 -19.79
CA PHE A 165 39.96 -72.62 -18.69
C PHE A 165 39.45 -74.02 -19.01
N MET A 166 38.27 -74.15 -19.62
CA MET A 166 37.74 -75.45 -20.05
C MET A 166 38.68 -76.14 -21.05
N VAL A 167 39.17 -75.41 -22.07
CA VAL A 167 40.13 -75.96 -23.04
C VAL A 167 41.40 -76.43 -22.32
N LEU A 168 41.94 -75.63 -21.39
CA LEU A 168 43.12 -76.01 -20.62
C LEU A 168 42.88 -77.29 -19.80
N ILE A 169 41.71 -77.41 -19.17
CA ILE A 169 41.30 -78.61 -18.40
C ILE A 169 41.20 -79.82 -19.32
N THR A 170 40.59 -79.69 -20.50
CA THR A 170 40.51 -80.79 -21.48
C THR A 170 41.90 -81.22 -21.94
N SER A 171 42.79 -80.28 -22.27
CA SER A 171 44.18 -80.61 -22.65
C SER A 171 44.96 -81.27 -21.51
N ILE A 172 44.72 -80.88 -20.25
CA ILE A 172 45.31 -81.56 -19.09
C ILE A 172 44.79 -83.01 -19.01
N HIS A 173 43.49 -83.24 -19.16
CA HIS A 173 42.95 -84.60 -19.16
C HIS A 173 43.46 -85.44 -20.33
N GLU A 174 43.61 -84.86 -21.54
CA GLU A 174 44.21 -85.53 -22.69
C GLU A 174 45.67 -85.90 -22.44
N LEU A 175 46.46 -84.99 -21.87
CA LEU A 175 47.85 -85.28 -21.49
C LEU A 175 47.94 -86.34 -20.39
N GLN A 176 47.03 -86.32 -19.41
CA GLN A 176 46.93 -87.39 -18.41
C GLN A 176 46.58 -88.73 -19.04
N HIS A 177 45.66 -88.76 -20.00
CA HIS A 177 45.30 -89.97 -20.74
C HIS A 177 46.47 -90.51 -21.58
N ILE A 178 47.24 -89.64 -22.25
CA ILE A 178 48.44 -90.04 -23.00
C ILE A 178 49.51 -90.60 -22.05
N LEU A 179 49.72 -89.97 -20.88
CA LEU A 179 50.63 -90.48 -19.85
C LEU A 179 50.18 -91.85 -19.32
N GLU A 180 48.88 -92.04 -19.09
CA GLU A 180 48.32 -93.34 -18.68
C GLU A 180 48.51 -94.41 -19.77
N GLU A 181 48.27 -94.08 -21.05
CA GLU A 181 48.51 -94.97 -22.19
C GLU A 181 50.00 -95.32 -22.36
N ASP A 182 50.90 -94.37 -22.15
CA ASP A 182 52.34 -94.60 -22.26
C ASP A 182 52.88 -95.41 -21.06
N GLU A 183 52.34 -95.20 -19.85
CA GLU A 183 52.60 -96.08 -18.69
C GLU A 183 52.08 -97.51 -18.91
N GLU A 184 50.97 -97.69 -19.62
CA GLU A 184 50.49 -99.04 -20.00
C GLU A 184 51.40 -99.70 -21.04
N LYS A 185 51.91 -98.95 -22.04
CA LYS A 185 52.86 -99.47 -23.03
C LYS A 185 54.23 -99.79 -22.43
N GLU A 186 54.76 -98.98 -21.51
CA GLU A 186 56.01 -99.29 -20.81
C GLU A 186 55.90 -100.58 -19.97
N LYS A 187 54.74 -100.84 -19.35
CA LYS A 187 54.46 -102.11 -18.66
C LYS A 187 54.40 -103.30 -19.62
N GLU A 188 53.89 -103.12 -20.83
CA GLU A 188 53.91 -104.14 -21.88
C GLU A 188 55.33 -104.40 -22.43
N GLU A 189 56.17 -103.36 -22.58
CA GLU A 189 57.57 -103.50 -23.02
C GLU A 189 58.48 -104.12 -21.94
N GLU A 190 58.24 -103.86 -20.64
CA GLU A 190 58.91 -104.55 -19.52
C GLU A 190 58.52 -106.04 -19.42
N MET A 191 57.30 -106.42 -19.83
CA MET A 191 56.90 -107.84 -19.94
C MET A 191 57.60 -108.56 -21.11
N ILE A 192 57.93 -107.85 -22.19
CA ILE A 192 58.62 -108.42 -23.36
C ILE A 192 60.13 -108.56 -23.11
N THR A 193 60.75 -107.62 -22.40
CA THR A 193 62.20 -107.65 -22.09
C THR A 193 62.57 -108.56 -20.92
N SER A 194 61.62 -108.93 -20.05
CA SER A 194 61.81 -109.96 -19.00
C SER A 194 61.61 -111.40 -19.49
N SER A 195 61.26 -111.59 -20.77
CA SER A 195 60.97 -112.89 -21.39
C SER A 195 61.92 -113.29 -22.54
N SER A 196 63.13 -112.71 -22.63
CA SER A 196 64.16 -113.10 -23.62
C SER A 196 65.57 -113.07 -23.05
#